data_AF-A0A2E7UNB4-F1
#
_entry.id   AF-A0A2E7UNB4-F1
#
_cell.length_a   1.000
_cell.length_b   1.000
_cell.length_c   1.000
_cell.angle_alpha   90.00
_cell.angle_beta   90.00
_cell.angle_gamma   90.00
#
_symmetry.space_group_name_H-M   'P 1'
#
loop_
_entity.id
_entity.type
_entity.pdbx_description
1 polymer ?
#
loop_
_entity_poly.entity_id
_entity_poly.type
_entity_poly.pdbx_seq_one_letter_code
_entity_poly.pdbx_strand_id
1 'polypeptide(L)'
;MSSGTRIQPPEWSPSPVGLLTGMALGLLASGCGTFGLKRGSTDTAEDSAGAVDELTIFSVYPDSSPLNTTTEVSIQGTGFDSDVTLMFGSTEVDVTVLSSTEIIAFCPEVPVEAKVDVTVTSAQGVAVLPEGFTYSDQDPNEEGGDDGGDGGDAGDDGGDDSGDDGGGDSGDDGTDNSGLVTGYVEHNYFVVGCPTCLGFADYTSIEALALFHPPTTSSWYDWFPRQGSCTVNPARTFPTSTFYDVGTNVLLSAGTTTRTLRRVIDGTTTSYQASTNDDGSFVRNTRYDVLAPFDDPPLSAPSVLRTIPSGFSSIEPQDIFLDMPYAFPALSASAARFTWAPAGTADGVMIAVHLFDETGSVYRGEVLCWAADSGVFQVPLSDLATLAFEYDLAMIYYYKFTLSSGINPEDGSTIEAASAFGGIGTATILP
;
A
#
# COMPACT_ATOMS: atom_id res chain seq x y z
N MET A 1 15.02 -31.38 25.63
CA MET A 1 13.74 -30.68 25.41
C MET A 1 14.11 -29.42 24.67
N SER A 2 13.94 -29.43 23.35
CA SER A 2 14.42 -28.34 22.48
C SER A 2 13.49 -27.14 22.57
N SER A 3 14.05 -25.94 22.40
CA SER A 3 13.26 -24.75 22.05
C SER A 3 12.52 -25.01 20.73
N GLY A 4 11.35 -24.38 20.55
CA GLY A 4 10.61 -24.45 19.29
C GLY A 4 11.44 -23.90 18.14
N THR A 5 11.45 -24.60 17.02
CA THR A 5 12.19 -24.21 15.81
C THR A 5 11.47 -23.05 15.14
N ARG A 6 12.00 -21.84 15.29
CA ARG A 6 11.47 -20.64 14.64
C ARG A 6 12.13 -20.50 13.27
N ILE A 7 11.32 -20.45 12.21
CA ILE A 7 11.85 -20.11 10.88
C ILE A 7 12.10 -18.60 10.92
N GLN A 8 13.32 -18.16 10.66
CA GLN A 8 13.62 -16.73 10.48
C GLN A 8 13.72 -16.47 8.99
N PRO A 9 12.69 -15.87 8.39
CA PRO A 9 12.65 -15.69 6.94
C PRO A 9 13.62 -14.54 6.58
N PRO A 10 14.23 -14.54 5.37
CA PRO A 10 15.31 -13.62 5.04
C PRO A 10 14.85 -12.15 5.06
N GLU A 11 15.77 -11.18 5.22
CA GLU A 11 15.44 -9.73 5.38
C GLU A 11 14.60 -9.11 4.25
N TRP A 12 14.52 -9.78 3.10
CA TRP A 12 13.73 -9.40 1.93
C TRP A 12 12.43 -10.22 1.78
N SER A 13 12.09 -11.06 2.75
CA SER A 13 10.76 -11.68 2.85
C SER A 13 9.84 -10.82 3.72
N PRO A 14 8.54 -10.71 3.39
CA PRO A 14 7.60 -9.96 4.21
C PRO A 14 7.51 -10.57 5.62
N SER A 15 7.90 -9.79 6.62
CA SER A 15 7.88 -10.14 8.03
C SER A 15 7.33 -8.96 8.86
N PRO A 16 6.06 -9.00 9.27
CA PRO A 16 5.50 -7.99 10.16
C PRO A 16 5.97 -8.23 11.61
N VAL A 17 6.20 -7.15 12.34
CA VAL A 17 6.93 -7.18 13.63
C VAL A 17 5.99 -7.48 14.82
N GLY A 18 6.38 -8.42 15.69
CA GLY A 18 5.71 -8.65 16.97
C GLY A 18 6.48 -9.55 17.97
N LEU A 19 7.15 -8.92 18.94
CA LEU A 19 7.56 -9.47 20.26
C LEU A 19 8.25 -10.86 20.35
N LEU A 20 9.54 -10.85 20.73
CA LEU A 20 10.06 -11.79 21.73
C LEU A 20 11.24 -11.20 22.50
N THR A 21 11.11 -11.09 23.81
CA THR A 21 12.13 -10.57 24.72
C THR A 21 13.10 -11.66 25.19
N GLY A 22 14.39 -11.48 24.95
CA GLY A 22 15.46 -12.28 25.57
C GLY A 22 16.56 -12.74 24.62
N MET A 23 17.81 -12.43 24.98
CA MET A 23 19.05 -12.80 24.28
C MET A 23 19.30 -12.19 22.89
N ALA A 24 19.68 -10.91 22.91
CA ALA A 24 20.88 -10.39 22.24
C ALA A 24 21.26 -10.98 20.85
N LEU A 25 20.46 -10.64 19.83
CA LEU A 25 20.99 -10.30 18.51
C LEU A 25 20.07 -9.22 17.91
N GLY A 26 20.66 -8.16 17.33
CA GLY A 26 19.90 -7.02 16.81
C GLY A 26 19.27 -7.27 15.44
N LEU A 27 18.69 -6.19 14.88
CA LEU A 27 17.87 -6.11 13.66
C LEU A 27 16.42 -6.60 13.80
N LEU A 28 15.53 -5.62 14.05
CA LEU A 28 14.10 -5.68 13.72
C LEU A 28 13.68 -4.31 13.19
N ALA A 29 13.65 -4.15 11.86
CA ALA A 29 13.00 -3.03 11.19
C ALA A 29 12.58 -3.42 9.77
N SER A 30 11.44 -2.88 9.33
CA SER A 30 11.03 -2.76 7.92
C SER A 30 10.62 -4.03 7.15
N GLY A 31 9.54 -4.68 7.59
CA GLY A 31 8.75 -5.59 6.76
C GLY A 31 7.44 -4.96 6.29
N CYS A 32 7.37 -4.59 5.01
CA CYS A 32 6.13 -4.47 4.23
C CYS A 32 6.54 -4.43 2.75
N GLY A 33 6.04 -5.37 1.94
CA GLY A 33 6.43 -5.50 0.53
C GLY A 33 6.62 -6.95 0.14
N THR A 34 5.53 -7.60 -0.24
CA THR A 34 5.43 -9.07 -0.38
C THR A 34 6.24 -9.63 -1.57
N PHE A 35 6.87 -8.77 -2.37
CA PHE A 35 7.55 -9.15 -3.62
C PHE A 35 9.07 -9.02 -3.59
N GLY A 36 9.66 -9.03 -2.39
CA GLY A 36 11.12 -9.11 -2.23
C GLY A 36 11.86 -7.87 -2.73
N LEU A 37 11.19 -6.73 -2.62
CA LEU A 37 11.63 -5.44 -3.14
C LEU A 37 12.54 -4.67 -2.17
N LYS A 38 12.98 -5.27 -1.05
CA LYS A 38 13.87 -4.60 -0.10
C LYS A 38 15.33 -4.98 -0.28
N ARG A 39 16.18 -3.96 -0.36
CA ARG A 39 17.64 -4.09 -0.43
C ARG A 39 18.18 -4.01 1.00
N GLY A 40 18.72 -5.11 1.53
CA GLY A 40 19.29 -5.11 2.88
C GLY A 40 20.43 -4.09 3.02
N SER A 41 20.35 -3.26 4.06
CA SER A 41 21.39 -2.29 4.43
C SER A 41 21.78 -2.50 5.90
N THR A 42 22.98 -3.04 6.10
CA THR A 42 23.59 -3.16 7.43
C THR A 42 24.12 -1.80 7.88
N ASP A 43 23.52 -1.19 8.91
CA ASP A 43 24.27 -0.27 9.77
C ASP A 43 23.72 -0.17 11.21
N THR A 44 24.61 0.27 12.11
CA THR A 44 24.50 0.13 13.58
C THR A 44 23.55 1.11 14.30
N ALA A 45 23.07 0.72 15.49
CA ALA A 45 22.04 1.42 16.26
C ALA A 45 22.56 2.38 17.38
N GLU A 46 21.87 3.52 17.56
CA GLU A 46 21.70 4.34 18.79
C GLU A 46 20.38 5.12 18.63
N ASP A 47 19.49 5.36 19.61
CA ASP A 47 19.21 4.73 20.92
C ASP A 47 17.70 4.92 21.26
N SER A 48 17.13 4.16 22.21
CA SER A 48 15.67 4.09 22.44
C SER A 48 15.09 5.16 23.38
N ALA A 49 14.23 6.03 22.85
CA ALA A 49 13.25 6.80 23.62
C ALA A 49 11.84 6.23 23.40
N GLY A 50 11.05 6.10 24.47
CA GLY A 50 9.73 5.46 24.39
C GLY A 50 8.72 6.28 23.59
N ALA A 51 7.95 5.61 22.73
CA ALA A 51 6.83 6.21 22.03
C ALA A 51 5.77 6.68 23.04
N VAL A 52 5.67 7.99 23.20
CA VAL A 52 4.41 8.64 23.57
C VAL A 52 3.53 8.65 22.32
N ASP A 53 2.22 8.48 22.48
CA ASP A 53 1.30 8.74 21.37
C ASP A 53 1.41 10.25 21.05
N GLU A 54 1.73 10.58 19.80
CA GLU A 54 1.96 11.97 19.40
C GLU A 54 0.64 12.52 18.86
N LEU A 55 0.29 13.74 19.29
CA LEU A 55 -0.89 14.43 18.78
C LEU A 55 -0.68 14.71 17.29
N THR A 56 -1.54 14.16 16.43
CA THR A 56 -1.50 14.42 14.99
C THR A 56 -2.91 14.60 14.41
N ILE A 57 -3.00 15.28 13.27
CA ILE A 57 -4.22 15.45 12.48
C ILE A 57 -3.97 14.77 11.13
N PHE A 58 -4.93 13.95 10.68
CA PHE A 58 -4.87 13.23 9.40
C PHE A 58 -5.74 13.88 8.33
N SER A 59 -6.96 14.31 8.68
CA SER A 59 -7.92 14.88 7.73
C SER A 59 -9.03 15.64 8.45
N VAL A 60 -9.74 16.49 7.69
CA VAL A 60 -10.99 17.17 8.06
C VAL A 60 -12.00 16.85 6.96
N TYR A 61 -13.23 16.46 7.31
CA TYR A 61 -14.28 16.15 6.33
C TYR A 61 -15.67 16.66 6.76
N PRO A 62 -16.39 17.41 5.90
CA PRO A 62 -15.88 18.04 4.67
C PRO A 62 -14.72 19.00 4.99
N ASP A 63 -13.85 19.23 4.03
CA ASP A 63 -12.69 20.14 4.13
C ASP A 63 -13.03 21.57 3.67
N SER A 64 -14.31 21.84 3.39
CA SER A 64 -14.79 23.12 2.88
C SER A 64 -16.19 23.51 3.38
N SER A 65 -16.48 24.82 3.35
CA SER A 65 -17.79 25.39 3.70
C SER A 65 -18.09 26.68 2.92
N PRO A 66 -19.37 26.93 2.55
CA PRO A 66 -19.83 28.22 2.03
C PRO A 66 -19.60 29.39 2.98
N LEU A 67 -19.45 30.61 2.45
CA LEU A 67 -19.25 31.80 3.29
C LEU A 67 -20.48 32.07 4.16
N ASN A 68 -20.25 32.54 5.38
CA ASN A 68 -21.28 32.85 6.38
C ASN A 68 -22.21 31.66 6.71
N THR A 69 -21.73 30.42 6.54
CA THR A 69 -22.40 29.21 7.01
C THR A 69 -21.55 28.46 8.01
N THR A 70 -22.18 27.59 8.81
CA THR A 70 -21.49 26.65 9.69
C THR A 70 -21.74 25.22 9.19
N THR A 71 -20.67 24.46 9.06
CA THR A 71 -20.66 23.08 8.57
C THR A 71 -20.12 22.18 9.68
N GLU A 72 -20.81 21.05 9.95
CA GLU A 72 -20.29 20.01 10.85
C GLU A 72 -19.16 19.26 10.15
N VAL A 73 -18.03 19.09 10.84
CA VAL A 73 -16.82 18.45 10.32
C VAL A 73 -16.31 17.37 11.26
N SER A 74 -15.97 16.19 10.72
CA SER A 74 -15.21 15.15 11.42
C SER A 74 -13.72 15.35 11.13
N ILE A 75 -12.89 15.26 12.17
CA ILE A 75 -11.45 15.39 12.10
C ILE A 75 -10.82 14.11 12.63
N GLN A 76 -10.02 13.46 11.79
CA GLN A 76 -9.31 12.21 12.12
C GLN A 76 -7.87 12.52 12.53
N GLY A 77 -7.28 11.71 13.42
CA GLY A 77 -5.93 11.94 13.93
C GLY A 77 -5.46 10.88 14.94
N THR A 78 -4.51 11.25 15.80
CA THR A 78 -4.12 10.49 17.01
C THR A 78 -3.92 11.45 18.18
N GLY A 79 -4.01 10.92 19.41
CA GLY A 79 -3.68 11.66 20.62
C GLY A 79 -4.82 12.52 21.20
N PHE A 80 -6.06 12.18 20.87
CA PHE A 80 -7.26 12.87 21.36
C PHE A 80 -7.76 12.33 22.72
N ASP A 81 -6.98 11.48 23.42
CA ASP A 81 -7.30 10.87 24.73
C ASP A 81 -7.35 11.85 25.93
N SER A 82 -7.26 13.15 25.68
CA SER A 82 -7.23 14.20 26.70
C SER A 82 -8.09 15.38 26.28
N ASP A 83 -8.26 16.39 27.14
CA ASP A 83 -8.94 17.62 26.76
C ASP A 83 -8.27 18.22 25.50
N VAL A 84 -9.08 18.45 24.46
CA VAL A 84 -8.65 18.96 23.15
C VAL A 84 -9.17 20.38 22.96
N THR A 85 -8.32 21.27 22.43
CA THR A 85 -8.70 22.56 21.86
C THR A 85 -8.49 22.53 20.35
N LEU A 86 -9.47 23.01 19.59
CA LEU A 86 -9.46 23.01 18.13
C LEU A 86 -9.61 24.46 17.60
N MET A 87 -8.82 24.81 16.59
CA MET A 87 -8.85 26.12 15.93
C MET A 87 -8.87 25.99 14.41
N PHE A 88 -9.67 26.84 13.76
CA PHE A 88 -9.63 27.11 12.32
C PHE A 88 -8.96 28.47 12.09
N GLY A 89 -7.73 28.45 11.57
CA GLY A 89 -6.85 29.60 11.51
C GLY A 89 -6.59 30.19 12.90
N SER A 90 -7.13 31.37 13.17
CA SER A 90 -7.04 32.03 14.48
C SER A 90 -8.29 31.87 15.37
N THR A 91 -9.29 31.11 14.94
CA THR A 91 -10.61 31.03 15.59
C THR A 91 -10.78 29.68 16.28
N GLU A 92 -10.88 29.69 17.61
CA GLU A 92 -11.19 28.52 18.44
C GLU A 92 -12.67 28.12 18.33
N VAL A 93 -12.95 26.82 18.34
CA VAL A 93 -14.30 26.24 18.26
C VAL A 93 -14.53 25.16 19.31
N ASP A 94 -15.80 24.95 19.68
CA ASP A 94 -16.21 23.81 20.51
C ASP A 94 -15.99 22.50 19.77
N VAL A 95 -15.44 21.50 20.47
CA VAL A 95 -15.08 20.19 19.93
C VAL A 95 -15.70 19.06 20.76
N THR A 96 -16.20 18.03 20.08
CA THR A 96 -16.70 16.78 20.68
C THR A 96 -15.74 15.64 20.35
N VAL A 97 -15.00 15.16 21.34
CA VAL A 97 -14.14 13.97 21.16
C VAL A 97 -15.00 12.71 21.13
N LEU A 98 -14.90 11.93 20.04
CA LEU A 98 -15.58 10.63 19.92
C LEU A 98 -14.68 9.46 20.31
N SER A 99 -13.39 9.54 19.96
CA SER A 99 -12.38 8.53 20.28
C SER A 99 -10.98 9.15 20.31
N SER A 100 -9.96 8.37 20.64
CA SER A 100 -8.55 8.79 20.58
C SER A 100 -8.07 9.21 19.18
N THR A 101 -8.84 8.86 18.14
CA THR A 101 -8.52 9.12 16.73
C THR A 101 -9.57 9.93 15.97
N GLU A 102 -10.70 10.30 16.60
CA GLU A 102 -11.77 11.08 15.96
C GLU A 102 -12.37 12.15 16.90
N ILE A 103 -12.49 13.37 16.38
CA ILE A 103 -13.22 14.50 16.99
C ILE A 103 -14.20 15.09 15.96
N ILE A 104 -15.32 15.65 16.42
CA ILE A 104 -16.29 16.39 15.59
C ILE A 104 -16.39 17.84 16.09
N ALA A 105 -16.50 18.79 15.17
CA ALA A 105 -16.71 20.21 15.47
C ALA A 105 -17.58 20.90 14.41
N PHE A 106 -17.90 22.17 14.65
CA PHE A 106 -18.55 23.04 13.67
C PHE A 106 -17.56 24.12 13.22
N CYS A 107 -17.40 24.32 11.91
CA CYS A 107 -16.52 25.38 11.41
C CYS A 107 -17.13 26.78 11.71
N PRO A 108 -16.30 27.80 12.00
CA PRO A 108 -16.77 29.16 12.24
C PRO A 108 -17.25 29.83 10.95
N GLU A 109 -18.28 30.67 11.04
CA GLU A 109 -18.76 31.50 9.94
C GLU A 109 -17.73 32.60 9.58
N VAL A 110 -17.32 32.68 8.31
CA VAL A 110 -16.46 33.78 7.81
C VAL A 110 -17.04 34.46 6.57
N PRO A 111 -16.82 35.78 6.36
CA PRO A 111 -17.40 36.54 5.26
C PRO A 111 -16.46 36.71 4.04
N VAL A 112 -15.30 36.05 4.01
CA VAL A 112 -14.28 36.18 2.96
C VAL A 112 -13.67 34.82 2.67
N GLU A 113 -13.43 34.53 1.39
CA GLU A 113 -12.78 33.29 0.97
C GLU A 113 -11.36 33.18 1.53
N ALA A 114 -11.04 32.02 2.10
CA ALA A 114 -9.75 31.77 2.73
C ALA A 114 -9.50 30.27 2.87
N LYS A 115 -8.25 29.86 2.65
CA LYS A 115 -7.72 28.62 3.23
C LYS A 115 -7.18 28.91 4.62
N VAL A 116 -7.41 28.02 5.58
CA VAL A 116 -6.96 28.18 6.96
C VAL A 116 -6.33 26.90 7.50
N ASP A 117 -5.29 27.06 8.32
CA ASP A 117 -4.69 25.95 9.05
C ASP A 117 -5.69 25.41 10.10
N VAL A 118 -5.75 24.09 10.26
CA VAL A 118 -6.54 23.46 11.32
C VAL A 118 -5.60 23.02 12.42
N THR A 119 -5.70 23.63 13.61
CA THR A 119 -4.79 23.40 14.73
C THR A 119 -5.50 22.69 15.86
N VAL A 120 -4.94 21.58 16.32
CA VAL A 120 -5.41 20.81 17.47
C VAL A 120 -4.34 20.87 18.56
N THR A 121 -4.73 21.23 19.78
CA THR A 121 -3.87 21.23 20.97
C THR A 121 -4.43 20.26 22.00
N SER A 122 -3.57 19.45 22.61
CA SER A 122 -3.94 18.53 23.69
C SER A 122 -2.82 18.45 24.73
N ALA A 123 -2.99 17.62 25.77
CA ALA A 123 -1.91 17.36 26.73
C ALA A 123 -0.67 16.68 26.11
N GLN A 124 -0.79 16.17 24.89
CA GLN A 124 0.23 15.40 24.18
C GLN A 124 1.07 16.25 23.21
N GLY A 125 0.59 17.45 22.83
CA GLY A 125 1.32 18.35 21.93
C GLY A 125 0.44 19.40 21.25
N VAL A 126 0.93 19.92 20.12
CA VAL A 126 0.18 20.76 19.18
C VAL A 126 0.37 20.16 17.79
N ALA A 127 -0.73 19.79 17.14
CA ALA A 127 -0.78 19.38 15.76
C ALA A 127 -1.35 20.51 14.91
N VAL A 128 -0.79 20.70 13.71
CA VAL A 128 -1.29 21.66 12.72
C VAL A 128 -1.43 20.91 11.39
N LEU A 129 -2.59 21.05 10.77
CA LEU A 129 -2.85 20.67 9.38
C LEU A 129 -2.88 21.97 8.56
N PRO A 130 -1.77 22.34 7.88
CA PRO A 130 -1.69 23.60 7.14
C PRO A 130 -2.70 23.63 5.99
N GLU A 131 -3.35 24.77 5.78
CA GLU A 131 -4.43 24.95 4.80
C GLU A 131 -5.57 23.90 4.87
N GLY A 132 -5.73 23.20 6.00
CA GLY A 132 -6.61 22.05 6.18
C GLY A 132 -8.13 22.31 6.12
N PHE A 133 -8.56 23.54 5.83
CA PHE A 133 -9.96 23.88 5.60
C PHE A 133 -10.13 25.10 4.69
N THR A 134 -11.13 25.08 3.81
CA THR A 134 -11.40 26.13 2.81
C THR A 134 -12.78 26.77 2.95
N TYR A 135 -12.84 28.10 2.95
CA TYR A 135 -14.08 28.86 2.84
C TYR A 135 -14.22 29.40 1.41
N SER A 136 -15.32 29.06 0.73
CA SER A 136 -15.58 29.47 -0.66
C SER A 136 -17.06 29.43 -0.99
N ASP A 137 -17.57 30.38 -1.79
CA ASP A 137 -18.99 30.41 -2.20
C ASP A 137 -19.33 29.42 -3.34
N GLN A 138 -18.39 28.56 -3.74
CA GLN A 138 -18.64 27.49 -4.72
C GLN A 138 -19.25 26.25 -4.05
N ASP A 139 -20.38 25.77 -4.58
CA ASP A 139 -20.99 24.52 -4.14
C ASP A 139 -20.09 23.34 -4.57
N PRO A 140 -19.61 22.48 -3.64
CA PRO A 140 -18.78 21.33 -3.99
C PRO A 140 -19.52 20.24 -4.79
N ASN A 141 -20.81 20.41 -5.14
CA ASN A 141 -21.62 19.44 -5.89
C ASN A 141 -22.19 19.93 -7.24
N GLU A 142 -21.91 21.15 -7.72
CA GLU A 142 -22.44 21.61 -9.02
C GLU A 142 -21.58 21.16 -10.22
N GLU A 143 -21.91 19.98 -10.76
CA GLU A 143 -21.50 19.58 -12.12
C GLU A 143 -22.13 20.52 -13.18
N GLY A 144 -21.32 21.44 -13.73
CA GLY A 144 -21.44 21.92 -15.12
C GLY A 144 -22.74 22.62 -15.54
N GLY A 145 -23.03 23.80 -14.97
CA GLY A 145 -24.04 24.73 -15.47
C GLY A 145 -23.51 25.68 -16.56
N ASP A 146 -23.68 25.33 -17.84
CA ASP A 146 -23.42 26.24 -18.99
C ASP A 146 -24.64 27.14 -19.26
N ASP A 147 -24.71 28.29 -18.58
CA ASP A 147 -25.75 29.31 -18.74
C ASP A 147 -25.16 30.62 -19.32
N GLY A 148 -25.21 30.78 -20.65
CA GLY A 148 -24.63 31.93 -21.37
C GLY A 148 -25.46 32.41 -22.57
N GLY A 149 -26.74 32.75 -22.36
CA GLY A 149 -27.68 33.05 -23.44
C GLY A 149 -27.72 34.51 -23.99
N ASP A 150 -27.75 34.59 -25.32
CA ASP A 150 -28.51 35.55 -26.16
C ASP A 150 -27.98 36.98 -26.46
N GLY A 151 -28.37 37.51 -27.64
CA GLY A 151 -28.44 38.95 -27.92
C GLY A 151 -27.47 39.55 -28.98
N GLY A 152 -27.72 39.32 -30.28
CA GLY A 152 -26.85 39.80 -31.37
C GLY A 152 -26.98 41.26 -31.82
N ASP A 153 -26.26 41.61 -32.91
CA ASP A 153 -26.72 42.43 -34.06
C ASP A 153 -25.66 42.40 -35.19
N ALA A 154 -25.99 42.87 -36.39
CA ALA A 154 -25.12 42.86 -37.56
C ALA A 154 -24.54 44.25 -37.92
N GLY A 155 -23.26 44.26 -38.32
CA GLY A 155 -22.57 45.38 -38.97
C GLY A 155 -21.06 45.08 -39.03
N ASP A 156 -20.46 44.85 -40.20
CA ASP A 156 -20.09 45.79 -41.27
C ASP A 156 -18.60 46.18 -41.16
N ASP A 157 -17.82 45.60 -42.07
CA ASP A 157 -16.60 46.08 -42.71
C ASP A 157 -15.48 46.80 -41.90
N GLY A 158 -14.44 46.01 -41.57
CA GLY A 158 -13.09 46.24 -42.11
C GLY A 158 -12.08 47.08 -41.30
N GLY A 159 -10.79 46.78 -41.52
CA GLY A 159 -9.67 47.68 -41.21
C GLY A 159 -8.65 47.16 -40.20
N ASP A 160 -7.67 46.43 -40.72
CA ASP A 160 -6.25 46.31 -40.36
C ASP A 160 -5.67 46.87 -39.03
N ASP A 161 -4.63 46.12 -38.61
CA ASP A 161 -3.38 46.54 -37.96
C ASP A 161 -3.18 46.48 -36.42
N SER A 162 -2.03 45.86 -36.11
CA SER A 162 -1.18 46.01 -34.92
C SER A 162 -1.64 45.40 -33.59
N GLY A 163 -1.20 44.16 -33.35
CA GLY A 163 -1.27 43.46 -32.07
C GLY A 163 -0.84 42.00 -32.19
N ASP A 164 0.37 41.72 -32.71
CA ASP A 164 0.96 40.38 -32.55
C ASP A 164 1.58 40.33 -31.15
N ASP A 165 0.80 39.79 -30.22
CA ASP A 165 1.11 39.83 -28.80
C ASP A 165 2.31 38.96 -28.46
N GLY A 166 3.09 39.43 -27.48
CA GLY A 166 4.07 38.60 -26.79
C GLY A 166 3.38 37.54 -25.96
N GLY A 167 2.89 36.48 -26.60
CA GLY A 167 2.42 35.26 -25.97
C GLY A 167 3.59 34.60 -25.24
N GLY A 168 3.69 34.86 -23.94
CA GLY A 168 4.52 34.07 -23.05
C GLY A 168 3.96 32.65 -23.01
N ASP A 169 4.68 31.72 -23.63
CA ASP A 169 4.42 30.29 -23.56
C ASP A 169 4.64 29.81 -22.11
N SER A 170 3.59 29.90 -21.30
CA SER A 170 3.60 29.52 -19.90
C SER A 170 3.28 28.04 -19.75
N GLY A 171 4.25 27.22 -20.16
CA GLY A 171 4.50 25.90 -19.57
C GLY A 171 3.38 24.87 -19.66
N ASP A 172 2.97 24.51 -20.87
CA ASP A 172 2.70 23.09 -21.14
C ASP A 172 4.05 22.42 -21.39
N ASP A 173 4.51 21.57 -20.47
CA ASP A 173 5.79 20.87 -20.64
C ASP A 173 5.68 19.69 -21.64
N GLY A 174 4.44 19.31 -21.99
CA GLY A 174 4.14 18.44 -23.12
C GLY A 174 4.74 17.04 -23.05
N THR A 175 5.20 16.59 -21.87
CA THR A 175 5.76 15.24 -21.70
C THR A 175 4.65 14.19 -21.58
N ASP A 176 4.01 13.89 -22.73
CA ASP A 176 3.18 12.69 -22.90
C ASP A 176 4.02 11.43 -22.64
N ASN A 177 3.99 10.97 -21.39
CA ASN A 177 4.70 9.79 -20.92
C ASN A 177 3.86 8.52 -21.11
N SER A 178 2.87 8.53 -22.02
CA SER A 178 2.04 7.37 -22.30
C SER A 178 2.85 6.16 -22.76
N GLY A 179 2.52 5.00 -22.18
CA GLY A 179 3.28 3.75 -22.36
C GLY A 179 4.57 3.64 -21.55
N LEU A 180 4.92 4.66 -20.75
CA LEU A 180 5.92 4.56 -19.68
C LEU A 180 5.26 4.21 -18.34
N VAL A 181 6.06 3.71 -17.40
CA VAL A 181 5.67 3.37 -16.03
C VAL A 181 6.35 4.33 -15.04
N THR A 182 5.59 4.93 -14.13
CA THR A 182 6.05 5.95 -13.15
C THR A 182 5.93 5.48 -11.70
N GLY A 183 5.20 4.39 -11.45
CA GLY A 183 4.97 3.94 -10.08
C GLY A 183 4.42 2.53 -9.98
N TYR A 184 4.41 2.03 -8.75
CA TYR A 184 3.96 0.68 -8.42
C TYR A 184 3.28 0.65 -7.06
N VAL A 185 2.12 0.00 -6.98
CA VAL A 185 1.28 -0.07 -5.77
C VAL A 185 0.82 -1.49 -5.47
N GLU A 186 0.87 -1.87 -4.20
CA GLU A 186 0.35 -3.14 -3.70
C GLU A 186 -0.61 -2.93 -2.53
N HIS A 187 -1.58 -3.84 -2.46
CA HIS A 187 -2.46 -4.04 -1.31
C HIS A 187 -2.79 -5.51 -1.23
N ASN A 188 -2.41 -6.16 -0.15
CA ASN A 188 -2.32 -7.61 -0.01
C ASN A 188 -2.99 -8.08 1.27
N TYR A 189 -3.57 -9.29 1.24
CA TYR A 189 -4.18 -9.95 2.40
C TYR A 189 -3.70 -11.39 2.53
N PHE A 190 -3.17 -11.74 3.70
CA PHE A 190 -2.63 -13.06 3.99
C PHE A 190 -3.28 -13.67 5.23
N VAL A 191 -3.65 -14.94 5.13
CA VAL A 191 -3.88 -15.83 6.27
C VAL A 191 -2.58 -16.53 6.62
N VAL A 192 -2.17 -16.47 7.88
CA VAL A 192 -0.87 -16.97 8.36
C VAL A 192 -1.10 -18.30 9.07
N GLY A 193 -0.54 -19.38 8.55
CA GLY A 193 -0.79 -20.75 9.02
C GLY A 193 -0.26 -21.04 10.43
N CYS A 194 0.99 -20.64 10.70
CA CYS A 194 1.57 -20.64 12.04
C CYS A 194 2.17 -19.26 12.35
N PRO A 195 1.40 -18.33 12.94
CA PRO A 195 1.89 -16.98 13.24
C PRO A 195 3.14 -17.00 14.13
N THR A 196 3.12 -17.84 15.18
CA THR A 196 4.23 -17.93 16.14
C THR A 196 5.54 -18.46 15.53
N CYS A 197 5.44 -19.40 14.57
CA CYS A 197 6.57 -19.96 13.84
C CYS A 197 7.25 -18.94 12.94
N LEU A 198 6.44 -18.05 12.33
CA LEU A 198 6.85 -17.08 11.33
C LEU A 198 7.09 -15.67 11.90
N GLY A 199 6.73 -15.43 13.16
CA GLY A 199 6.92 -14.15 13.85
C GLY A 199 5.78 -13.14 13.72
N PHE A 200 4.64 -13.54 13.14
CA PHE A 200 3.44 -12.72 13.03
C PHE A 200 2.70 -12.66 14.38
N ALA A 201 2.12 -11.50 14.69
CA ALA A 201 1.30 -11.33 15.89
C ALA A 201 -0.03 -12.11 15.81
N ASP A 202 -0.61 -12.20 14.61
CA ASP A 202 -1.95 -12.70 14.37
C ASP A 202 -2.04 -13.62 13.13
N TYR A 203 -3.20 -14.27 12.98
CA TYR A 203 -3.52 -15.18 11.87
C TYR A 203 -3.84 -14.48 10.56
N THR A 204 -3.91 -13.14 10.57
CA THR A 204 -4.18 -12.33 9.37
C THR A 204 -3.20 -11.17 9.32
N SER A 205 -2.78 -10.82 8.11
CA SER A 205 -1.95 -9.65 7.86
C SER A 205 -2.40 -8.95 6.58
N ILE A 206 -2.50 -7.62 6.66
CA ILE A 206 -2.76 -6.73 5.55
C ILE A 206 -1.48 -5.92 5.32
N GLU A 207 -0.89 -6.06 4.14
CA GLU A 207 0.34 -5.37 3.73
C GLU A 207 0.07 -4.51 2.50
N ALA A 208 0.47 -3.24 2.54
CA ALA A 208 0.36 -2.33 1.41
C ALA A 208 1.67 -1.56 1.19
N LEU A 209 2.01 -1.34 -0.08
CA LEU A 209 3.23 -0.69 -0.53
C LEU A 209 2.89 0.29 -1.66
N ALA A 210 3.53 1.45 -1.71
CA ALA A 210 3.56 2.29 -2.91
C ALA A 210 4.97 2.86 -3.14
N LEU A 211 5.33 2.97 -4.41
CA LEU A 211 6.64 3.40 -4.90
C LEU A 211 6.41 4.29 -6.13
N PHE A 212 7.05 5.45 -6.21
CA PHE A 212 6.97 6.38 -7.34
C PHE A 212 8.38 6.71 -7.84
N HIS A 213 8.54 6.97 -9.14
CA HIS A 213 9.84 7.10 -9.78
C HIS A 213 9.74 7.82 -11.14
N PRO A 214 10.84 8.33 -11.71
CA PRO A 214 10.83 8.88 -13.07
C PRO A 214 10.27 7.87 -14.08
N PRO A 215 9.45 8.29 -15.06
CA PRO A 215 8.88 7.40 -16.07
C PRO A 215 9.93 6.54 -16.78
N THR A 216 9.69 5.22 -16.85
CA THR A 216 10.58 4.24 -17.51
C THR A 216 9.84 3.35 -18.50
N THR A 217 10.56 2.75 -19.45
CA THR A 217 10.02 1.76 -20.39
C THR A 217 9.92 0.34 -19.84
N SER A 218 10.32 0.11 -18.58
CA SER A 218 10.42 -1.21 -17.95
C SER A 218 9.26 -1.44 -16.99
N SER A 219 8.78 -2.67 -16.86
CA SER A 219 7.63 -3.03 -16.03
C SER A 219 8.06 -3.67 -14.71
N TRP A 220 7.30 -3.42 -13.65
CA TRP A 220 7.39 -4.09 -12.36
C TRP A 220 7.06 -5.58 -12.43
N TYR A 221 6.48 -6.04 -13.54
CA TYR A 221 6.18 -7.45 -13.81
C TYR A 221 7.27 -8.18 -14.61
N ASP A 222 8.29 -7.49 -15.14
CA ASP A 222 9.27 -8.09 -16.06
C ASP A 222 10.10 -9.23 -15.44
N TRP A 223 10.25 -9.25 -14.11
CA TRP A 223 10.98 -10.27 -13.37
C TRP A 223 10.15 -11.54 -13.07
N PHE A 224 8.83 -11.53 -13.36
CA PHE A 224 7.94 -12.65 -13.05
C PHE A 224 8.29 -13.90 -13.89
N PRO A 225 8.15 -15.12 -13.34
CA PRO A 225 8.21 -16.34 -14.13
C PRO A 225 7.15 -16.33 -15.24
N ARG A 226 7.44 -16.99 -16.38
CA ARG A 226 6.42 -17.16 -17.44
C ARG A 226 5.22 -17.92 -16.88
N GLN A 227 4.01 -17.53 -17.26
CA GLN A 227 2.81 -18.19 -16.75
C GLN A 227 2.78 -19.68 -17.14
N GLY A 228 2.47 -20.53 -16.16
CA GLY A 228 2.58 -21.98 -16.23
C GLY A 228 3.98 -22.54 -15.92
N SER A 229 4.92 -21.73 -15.42
CA SER A 229 6.29 -22.14 -15.12
C SER A 229 6.80 -21.63 -13.77
N CYS A 230 7.96 -22.14 -13.35
CA CYS A 230 8.66 -21.71 -12.16
C CYS A 230 10.07 -21.18 -12.49
N THR A 231 10.69 -20.50 -11.53
CA THR A 231 12.07 -20.03 -11.58
C THR A 231 12.71 -20.26 -10.22
N VAL A 232 13.89 -20.88 -10.22
CA VAL A 232 14.72 -21.08 -9.03
C VAL A 232 15.52 -19.80 -8.80
N ASN A 233 15.41 -19.22 -7.60
CA ASN A 233 16.07 -17.96 -7.20
C ASN A 233 15.87 -16.82 -8.23
N PRO A 234 14.62 -16.36 -8.45
CA PRO A 234 14.33 -15.31 -9.42
C PRO A 234 15.08 -14.01 -9.09
N ALA A 235 15.67 -13.39 -10.11
CA ALA A 235 16.32 -12.09 -9.97
C ALA A 235 15.26 -10.98 -9.91
N ARG A 236 14.83 -10.62 -8.70
CA ARG A 236 13.92 -9.49 -8.44
C ARG A 236 14.68 -8.18 -8.70
N THR A 237 14.27 -7.44 -9.73
CA THR A 237 14.90 -6.16 -10.11
C THR A 237 13.87 -5.08 -10.26
N PHE A 238 14.12 -3.93 -9.65
CA PHE A 238 13.36 -2.71 -9.91
C PHE A 238 13.54 -2.24 -11.37
N PRO A 239 12.50 -1.66 -12.00
CA PRO A 239 12.62 -0.89 -13.24
C PRO A 239 13.61 0.28 -13.19
N THR A 240 13.91 0.77 -11.98
CA THR A 240 14.59 2.03 -11.68
C THR A 240 15.49 1.91 -10.44
N SER A 241 16.36 2.88 -10.23
CA SER A 241 17.12 3.06 -8.97
C SER A 241 16.90 4.42 -8.32
N THR A 242 15.97 5.22 -8.84
CA THR A 242 15.64 6.58 -8.38
C THR A 242 14.15 6.64 -8.09
N PHE A 243 13.80 7.15 -6.92
CA PHE A 243 12.42 7.20 -6.44
C PHE A 243 12.04 8.64 -6.08
N TYR A 244 10.77 8.98 -6.28
CA TYR A 244 10.19 10.26 -5.90
C TYR A 244 9.60 10.21 -4.49
N ASP A 245 9.60 11.35 -3.82
CA ASP A 245 8.98 11.56 -2.51
C ASP A 245 7.73 12.42 -2.73
N VAL A 246 6.57 11.76 -2.77
CA VAL A 246 5.24 12.32 -3.01
C VAL A 246 4.59 12.82 -1.70
N GLY A 247 5.43 13.31 -0.78
CA GLY A 247 5.02 13.84 0.52
C GLY A 247 4.94 12.79 1.64
N THR A 248 4.16 13.06 2.69
CA THR A 248 4.26 12.33 3.97
C THR A 248 3.58 10.96 3.99
N ASN A 249 2.51 10.80 3.22
CA ASN A 249 1.73 9.57 3.13
C ASN A 249 1.08 9.42 1.75
N VAL A 250 0.69 8.20 1.45
CA VAL A 250 -0.07 7.81 0.26
C VAL A 250 -1.32 7.08 0.75
N LEU A 251 -2.47 7.37 0.15
CA LEU A 251 -3.74 6.77 0.53
C LEU A 251 -4.20 5.79 -0.55
N LEU A 252 -4.62 4.60 -0.12
CA LEU A 252 -5.43 3.71 -0.95
C LEU A 252 -6.88 3.89 -0.54
N SER A 253 -7.71 4.47 -1.42
CA SER A 253 -9.11 4.76 -1.15
C SER A 253 -10.04 3.88 -1.97
N ALA A 254 -11.07 3.28 -1.34
CA ALA A 254 -12.12 2.52 -2.00
C ALA A 254 -13.47 2.77 -1.32
N GLY A 255 -14.26 3.70 -1.86
CA GLY A 255 -15.55 4.09 -1.29
C GLY A 255 -15.38 4.77 0.07
N THR A 256 -15.88 4.16 1.14
CA THR A 256 -15.71 4.65 2.52
C THR A 256 -14.51 4.06 3.25
N THR A 257 -13.67 3.27 2.56
CA THR A 257 -12.50 2.61 3.16
C THR A 257 -11.21 3.22 2.64
N THR A 258 -10.44 3.82 3.54
CA THR A 258 -9.12 4.41 3.22
C THR A 258 -8.03 3.71 4.03
N ARG A 259 -6.91 3.39 3.39
CA ARG A 259 -5.68 2.88 4.04
C ARG A 259 -4.55 3.87 3.84
N THR A 260 -3.98 4.37 4.93
CA THR A 260 -2.85 5.31 4.92
C THR A 260 -1.52 4.56 4.96
N LEU A 261 -0.73 4.68 3.90
CA LEU A 261 0.64 4.18 3.79
C LEU A 261 1.61 5.29 4.20
N ARG A 262 2.46 5.04 5.19
CA ARG A 262 3.40 6.04 5.73
C ARG A 262 4.71 6.00 4.97
N ARG A 263 5.32 7.17 4.71
CA ARG A 263 6.63 7.25 4.06
C ARG A 263 7.72 6.52 4.87
N VAL A 264 8.51 5.70 4.18
CA VAL A 264 9.69 4.98 4.65
C VAL A 264 10.82 5.22 3.66
N ILE A 265 11.94 5.77 4.15
CA ILE A 265 13.15 6.04 3.37
C ILE A 265 14.22 5.03 3.78
N ASP A 266 14.78 4.31 2.80
CA ASP A 266 15.88 3.37 2.97
C ASP A 266 16.99 3.64 1.94
N GLY A 267 18.08 4.25 2.40
CA GLY A 267 19.17 4.72 1.55
C GLY A 267 18.69 5.76 0.54
N THR A 268 18.54 5.35 -0.73
CA THR A 268 18.03 6.17 -1.84
C THR A 268 16.62 5.79 -2.29
N THR A 269 15.96 4.89 -1.57
CA THR A 269 14.62 4.40 -1.91
C THR A 269 13.59 5.06 -1.00
N THR A 270 12.73 5.91 -1.57
CA THR A 270 11.52 6.39 -0.91
C THR A 270 10.38 5.44 -1.25
N SER A 271 9.63 5.02 -0.24
CA SER A 271 8.51 4.09 -0.35
C SER A 271 7.43 4.46 0.65
N TYR A 272 6.22 3.95 0.47
CA TYR A 272 5.09 4.18 1.36
C TYR A 272 4.55 2.84 1.80
N GLN A 273 4.42 2.61 3.10
CA GLN A 273 4.18 1.27 3.65
C GLN A 273 3.11 1.29 4.74
N ALA A 274 2.28 0.24 4.79
CA ALA A 274 1.38 -0.03 5.90
C ALA A 274 1.20 -1.54 6.10
N SER A 275 1.59 -2.03 7.27
CA SER A 275 1.36 -3.40 7.73
C SER A 275 0.48 -3.39 8.97
N THR A 276 -0.62 -4.13 8.95
CA THR A 276 -1.55 -4.29 10.07
C THR A 276 -2.12 -5.71 10.10
N ASN A 277 -2.86 -6.04 11.15
CA ASN A 277 -3.76 -7.20 11.16
C ASN A 277 -5.00 -6.89 10.30
N ASP A 278 -6.00 -7.78 10.29
CA ASP A 278 -7.29 -7.50 9.63
C ASP A 278 -8.06 -6.36 10.33
N ASP A 279 -7.81 -5.14 9.85
CA ASP A 279 -8.43 -3.87 10.26
C ASP A 279 -9.64 -3.48 9.37
N GLY A 280 -10.06 -4.38 8.46
CA GLY A 280 -11.13 -4.12 7.49
C GLY A 280 -10.72 -3.23 6.30
N SER A 281 -9.48 -2.73 6.23
CA SER A 281 -9.03 -1.87 5.14
C SER A 281 -8.77 -2.60 3.81
N PHE A 282 -8.83 -3.93 3.79
CA PHE A 282 -8.78 -4.76 2.58
C PHE A 282 -10.18 -5.19 2.12
N VAL A 283 -10.74 -4.43 1.18
CA VAL A 283 -12.01 -4.70 0.53
C VAL A 283 -11.77 -5.55 -0.71
N ARG A 284 -12.46 -6.68 -0.83
CA ARG A 284 -12.45 -7.55 -2.02
C ARG A 284 -13.41 -7.05 -3.09
N ASN A 285 -13.18 -7.47 -4.34
CA ASN A 285 -14.01 -7.14 -5.49
C ASN A 285 -14.18 -5.61 -5.70
N THR A 286 -13.12 -4.84 -5.43
CA THR A 286 -13.14 -3.39 -5.61
C THR A 286 -11.93 -2.93 -6.41
N ARG A 287 -11.96 -1.65 -6.77
CA ARG A 287 -10.77 -0.89 -7.13
C ARG A 287 -10.43 0.11 -6.04
N TYR A 288 -9.15 0.42 -5.94
CA TYR A 288 -8.61 1.46 -5.08
C TYR A 288 -8.03 2.57 -5.94
N ASP A 289 -8.38 3.80 -5.59
CA ASP A 289 -7.72 5.01 -6.04
C ASP A 289 -6.42 5.20 -5.24
N VAL A 290 -5.40 5.76 -5.87
CA VAL A 290 -4.08 6.03 -5.27
C VAL A 290 -3.93 7.54 -5.19
N LEU A 291 -3.88 8.05 -3.96
CA LEU A 291 -3.84 9.48 -3.69
C LEU A 291 -2.53 9.82 -2.95
N ALA A 292 -1.81 10.85 -3.38
CA ALA A 292 -0.71 11.44 -2.62
C ALA A 292 -1.05 12.92 -2.35
N PRO A 293 -1.83 13.23 -1.30
CA PRO A 293 -2.37 14.57 -1.06
C PRO A 293 -1.30 15.62 -0.67
N PHE A 294 -0.06 15.18 -0.47
CA PHE A 294 1.09 16.01 -0.09
C PHE A 294 2.16 16.07 -1.21
N ASP A 295 1.84 15.59 -2.41
CA ASP A 295 2.65 15.78 -3.61
C ASP A 295 2.38 17.18 -4.20
N ASP A 296 3.24 17.65 -5.11
CA ASP A 296 3.13 18.97 -5.75
C ASP A 296 3.27 18.86 -7.29
N PRO A 297 2.14 18.80 -8.04
CA PRO A 297 0.75 18.85 -7.57
C PRO A 297 0.29 17.57 -6.85
N PRO A 298 -0.84 17.59 -6.11
CA PRO A 298 -1.35 16.40 -5.42
C PRO A 298 -1.84 15.30 -6.37
N LEU A 299 -1.17 14.14 -6.36
CA LEU A 299 -1.54 12.98 -7.15
C LEU A 299 -2.91 12.43 -6.76
N SER A 300 -3.78 12.25 -7.75
CA SER A 300 -5.09 11.60 -7.61
C SER A 300 -5.34 10.63 -8.77
N ALA A 301 -4.78 9.43 -8.68
CA ALA A 301 -4.86 8.42 -9.74
C ALA A 301 -6.02 7.43 -9.46
N PRO A 302 -7.14 7.49 -10.22
CA PRO A 302 -8.31 6.67 -9.93
C PRO A 302 -8.14 5.22 -10.39
N SER A 303 -8.74 4.31 -9.64
CA SER A 303 -8.99 2.91 -10.02
C SER A 303 -7.76 2.06 -10.37
N VAL A 304 -6.57 2.50 -9.93
CA VAL A 304 -5.25 1.92 -10.22
C VAL A 304 -5.14 0.47 -9.77
N LEU A 305 -5.46 0.18 -8.50
CA LEU A 305 -5.30 -1.14 -7.90
C LEU A 305 -6.61 -1.90 -7.91
N ARG A 306 -6.62 -3.15 -8.40
CA ARG A 306 -7.79 -4.05 -8.38
C ARG A 306 -7.57 -5.21 -7.41
N THR A 307 -8.45 -5.37 -6.43
CA THR A 307 -8.45 -6.53 -5.55
C THR A 307 -9.24 -7.70 -6.14
N ILE A 308 -8.91 -8.92 -5.71
CA ILE A 308 -9.58 -10.15 -6.15
C ILE A 308 -11.11 -10.13 -5.97
N PRO A 309 -11.90 -10.59 -6.96
CA PRO A 309 -13.35 -10.73 -6.84
C PRO A 309 -13.81 -11.73 -5.76
N SER A 310 -13.06 -12.83 -5.59
CA SER A 310 -13.37 -13.86 -4.59
C SER A 310 -12.11 -14.61 -4.18
N GLY A 311 -12.00 -14.91 -2.89
CA GLY A 311 -10.86 -15.61 -2.30
C GLY A 311 -10.82 -17.09 -2.64
N PHE A 312 -10.22 -17.88 -1.74
CA PHE A 312 -10.27 -19.33 -1.81
C PHE A 312 -11.50 -19.86 -1.05
N SER A 313 -12.25 -20.77 -1.68
CA SER A 313 -13.28 -21.60 -1.02
C SER A 313 -12.77 -23.01 -0.71
N SER A 314 -11.73 -23.46 -1.42
CA SER A 314 -10.93 -24.63 -1.08
C SER A 314 -9.50 -24.39 -1.53
N ILE A 315 -8.54 -24.86 -0.74
CA ILE A 315 -7.11 -24.73 -1.01
C ILE A 315 -6.43 -26.01 -0.50
N GLU A 316 -5.62 -26.63 -1.35
CA GLU A 316 -4.86 -27.84 -1.02
C GLU A 316 -3.40 -27.67 -1.48
N PRO A 317 -2.41 -28.19 -0.74
CA PRO A 317 -2.58 -28.93 0.52
C PRO A 317 -3.01 -27.99 1.67
N GLN A 318 -4.10 -28.29 2.37
CA GLN A 318 -4.65 -27.40 3.41
C GLN A 318 -3.79 -27.43 4.69
N ASP A 319 -3.14 -28.56 4.96
CA ASP A 319 -2.41 -28.80 6.20
C ASP A 319 -1.22 -27.85 6.42
N ILE A 320 -0.63 -27.30 5.36
CA ILE A 320 0.42 -26.26 5.43
C ILE A 320 -0.02 -24.99 6.18
N PHE A 321 -1.33 -24.78 6.34
CA PHE A 321 -1.91 -23.66 7.10
C PHE A 321 -2.33 -24.03 8.53
N LEU A 322 -1.91 -25.18 9.06
CA LEU A 322 -2.17 -25.56 10.45
C LEU A 322 -1.13 -24.97 11.40
N ASP A 323 -1.60 -24.40 12.51
CA ASP A 323 -0.74 -23.93 13.61
C ASP A 323 -0.14 -25.13 14.38
N MET A 324 0.99 -25.64 13.87
CA MET A 324 1.72 -26.77 14.46
C MET A 324 3.17 -26.38 14.81
N PRO A 325 3.40 -25.63 15.91
CA PRO A 325 4.72 -25.08 16.28
C PRO A 325 5.81 -26.10 16.66
N TYR A 326 5.53 -27.40 16.54
CA TYR A 326 6.46 -28.49 16.87
C TYR A 326 6.61 -29.55 15.78
N ALA A 327 5.80 -29.49 14.72
CA ALA A 327 5.81 -30.49 13.64
C ALA A 327 5.13 -29.92 12.39
N PHE A 328 5.92 -29.38 11.46
CA PHE A 328 5.38 -28.90 10.19
C PHE A 328 4.89 -30.06 9.31
N PRO A 329 3.76 -29.89 8.60
CA PRO A 329 3.20 -30.93 7.73
C PRO A 329 4.16 -31.31 6.61
N ALA A 330 4.00 -32.51 6.08
CA ALA A 330 4.90 -33.04 5.06
C ALA A 330 4.52 -32.56 3.65
N LEU A 331 5.42 -31.83 2.98
CA LEU A 331 5.34 -31.61 1.55
C LEU A 331 6.32 -32.55 0.84
N SER A 332 5.81 -33.54 0.12
CA SER A 332 6.64 -34.41 -0.72
C SER A 332 7.13 -33.63 -1.94
N ALA A 333 8.45 -33.53 -2.12
CA ALA A 333 9.07 -32.87 -3.26
C ALA A 333 8.66 -33.52 -4.59
N SER A 334 8.49 -34.85 -4.61
CA SER A 334 8.01 -35.58 -5.79
C SER A 334 6.52 -35.43 -6.07
N ALA A 335 5.74 -34.86 -5.15
CA ALA A 335 4.30 -34.67 -5.26
C ALA A 335 3.80 -33.27 -4.85
N ALA A 336 4.63 -32.23 -4.98
CA ALA A 336 4.31 -30.82 -4.65
C ALA A 336 3.21 -30.21 -5.56
N ARG A 337 1.97 -30.67 -5.33
CA ARG A 337 0.77 -30.37 -6.09
C ARG A 337 -0.13 -29.44 -5.28
N PHE A 338 -0.50 -28.33 -5.90
CA PHE A 338 -1.36 -27.32 -5.31
C PHE A 338 -2.68 -27.31 -6.10
N THR A 339 -3.82 -27.34 -5.40
CA THR A 339 -5.16 -27.22 -6.05
C THR A 339 -6.04 -26.25 -5.29
N TRP A 340 -6.93 -25.56 -6.02
CA TRP A 340 -7.75 -24.50 -5.44
C TRP A 340 -9.08 -24.33 -6.15
N ALA A 341 -10.05 -23.71 -5.46
CA ALA A 341 -11.29 -23.23 -6.05
C ALA A 341 -11.77 -21.95 -5.33
N PRO A 342 -12.58 -21.10 -5.99
CA PRO A 342 -12.86 -21.10 -7.43
C PRO A 342 -11.60 -20.80 -8.24
N ALA A 343 -11.60 -21.21 -9.52
CA ALA A 343 -10.57 -20.88 -10.50
C ALA A 343 -11.10 -19.84 -11.50
N GLY A 344 -10.22 -19.18 -12.26
CA GLY A 344 -10.58 -18.13 -13.23
C GLY A 344 -11.08 -16.84 -12.60
N THR A 345 -10.56 -16.49 -11.41
CA THR A 345 -10.94 -15.30 -10.62
C THR A 345 -9.80 -14.32 -10.40
N ALA A 346 -8.57 -14.71 -10.72
CA ALA A 346 -7.37 -13.90 -10.63
C ALA A 346 -6.57 -14.01 -11.94
N ASP A 347 -5.65 -13.07 -12.17
CA ASP A 347 -4.80 -13.07 -13.38
C ASP A 347 -3.78 -14.22 -13.35
N GLY A 348 -3.43 -14.68 -12.15
CA GLY A 348 -2.77 -15.95 -11.91
C GLY A 348 -2.77 -16.34 -10.42
N VAL A 349 -2.05 -17.41 -10.13
CA VAL A 349 -1.82 -17.90 -8.76
C VAL A 349 -0.32 -18.03 -8.58
N MET A 350 0.22 -17.35 -7.57
CA MET A 350 1.63 -17.44 -7.23
C MET A 350 1.84 -18.46 -6.12
N ILE A 351 2.85 -19.32 -6.31
CA ILE A 351 3.28 -20.31 -5.33
C ILE A 351 4.78 -20.10 -5.16
N ALA A 352 5.19 -19.62 -4.00
CA ALA A 352 6.59 -19.38 -3.66
C ALA A 352 7.01 -20.33 -2.54
N VAL A 353 7.98 -21.21 -2.81
CA VAL A 353 8.51 -22.15 -1.83
C VAL A 353 9.89 -21.66 -1.39
N HIS A 354 9.94 -20.99 -0.24
CA HIS A 354 11.17 -20.53 0.40
C HIS A 354 11.74 -21.68 1.24
N LEU A 355 12.97 -22.09 0.95
CA LEU A 355 13.61 -23.26 1.54
C LEU A 355 14.69 -22.85 2.54
N PHE A 356 14.71 -23.53 3.67
CA PHE A 356 15.63 -23.38 4.78
C PHE A 356 16.18 -24.76 5.15
N ASP A 357 17.29 -24.80 5.88
CA ASP A 357 17.77 -26.03 6.48
C ASP A 357 16.78 -26.60 7.54
N GLU A 358 17.01 -27.84 7.98
CA GLU A 358 16.22 -28.53 9.01
C GLU A 358 16.09 -27.74 10.34
N THR A 359 16.98 -26.75 10.57
CA THR A 359 16.96 -25.89 11.76
C THR A 359 16.24 -24.55 11.55
N GLY A 360 15.82 -24.22 10.33
CA GLY A 360 15.21 -22.94 9.99
C GLY A 360 16.16 -21.73 10.10
N SER A 361 17.47 -21.97 10.21
CA SER A 361 18.49 -20.94 10.47
C SER A 361 19.30 -20.55 9.23
N VAL A 362 19.33 -21.41 8.20
CA VAL A 362 20.08 -21.17 6.96
C VAL A 362 19.12 -21.18 5.78
N TYR A 363 18.87 -20.00 5.22
CA TYR A 363 18.12 -19.86 3.97
C TYR A 363 18.89 -20.46 2.79
N ARG A 364 18.23 -21.31 1.99
CA ARG A 364 18.82 -22.01 0.83
C ARG A 364 18.45 -21.41 -0.51
N GLY A 365 17.26 -20.81 -0.62
CA GLY A 365 16.74 -20.27 -1.87
C GLY A 365 15.22 -20.38 -1.98
N GLU A 366 14.70 -19.98 -3.12
CA GLU A 366 13.27 -19.95 -3.45
C GLU A 366 13.01 -20.67 -4.76
N VAL A 367 11.89 -21.40 -4.84
CA VAL A 367 11.25 -21.75 -6.11
C VAL A 367 9.98 -20.92 -6.23
N LEU A 368 9.97 -19.96 -7.16
CA LEU A 368 8.83 -19.11 -7.44
C LEU A 368 8.10 -19.60 -8.68
N CYS A 369 6.80 -19.85 -8.57
CA CYS A 369 5.94 -20.31 -9.65
C CYS A 369 4.83 -19.32 -9.95
N TRP A 370 4.65 -19.01 -11.24
CA TRP A 370 3.52 -18.22 -11.73
C TRP A 370 2.55 -19.15 -12.45
N ALA A 371 1.51 -19.62 -11.75
CA ALA A 371 0.50 -20.51 -12.31
C ALA A 371 -0.62 -19.71 -13.00
N ALA A 372 -1.19 -20.29 -14.07
CA ALA A 372 -2.49 -19.83 -14.57
C ALA A 372 -3.58 -20.18 -13.54
N ASP A 373 -4.61 -19.34 -13.38
CA ASP A 373 -5.74 -19.59 -12.46
C ASP A 373 -6.69 -20.68 -12.99
N SER A 374 -6.19 -21.92 -13.07
CA SER A 374 -6.89 -23.11 -13.63
C SER A 374 -7.32 -24.13 -12.57
N GLY A 375 -7.15 -23.81 -11.28
CA GLY A 375 -7.53 -24.65 -10.14
C GLY A 375 -6.52 -25.73 -9.77
N VAL A 376 -5.40 -25.85 -10.49
CA VAL A 376 -4.33 -26.80 -10.19
C VAL A 376 -2.98 -26.34 -10.75
N PHE A 377 -1.93 -26.55 -9.97
CA PHE A 377 -0.54 -26.43 -10.41
C PHE A 377 0.33 -27.52 -9.78
N GLN A 378 1.40 -27.90 -10.47
CA GLN A 378 2.40 -28.84 -9.99
C GLN A 378 3.75 -28.14 -10.04
N VAL A 379 4.38 -27.92 -8.89
CA VAL A 379 5.75 -27.39 -8.86
C VAL A 379 6.67 -28.46 -9.47
N PRO A 380 7.54 -28.13 -10.44
CA PRO A 380 8.44 -29.11 -11.04
C PRO A 380 9.42 -29.67 -10.00
N LEU A 381 9.50 -31.01 -9.92
CA LEU A 381 10.44 -31.70 -9.03
C LEU A 381 11.90 -31.29 -9.31
N SER A 382 12.27 -30.99 -10.56
CA SER A 382 13.60 -30.49 -10.92
C SER A 382 13.99 -29.21 -10.17
N ASP A 383 13.01 -28.35 -9.97
CA ASP A 383 13.24 -26.98 -9.49
C ASP A 383 13.34 -27.01 -7.97
N LEU A 384 12.46 -27.76 -7.29
CA LEU A 384 12.56 -28.03 -5.85
C LEU A 384 13.83 -28.81 -5.51
N ALA A 385 14.15 -29.89 -6.24
CA ALA A 385 15.33 -30.71 -5.99
C ALA A 385 16.67 -30.02 -6.31
N THR A 386 16.63 -28.81 -6.89
CA THR A 386 17.83 -27.96 -7.06
C THR A 386 18.26 -27.32 -5.72
N LEU A 387 17.33 -27.13 -4.78
CA LEU A 387 17.56 -26.41 -3.53
C LEU A 387 17.28 -27.24 -2.27
N ALA A 388 16.28 -28.13 -2.31
CA ALA A 388 15.75 -28.82 -1.15
C ALA A 388 16.47 -30.15 -0.85
N PHE A 389 16.70 -30.40 0.44
CA PHE A 389 17.17 -31.66 1.00
C PHE A 389 16.05 -32.30 1.86
N GLU A 390 16.24 -33.58 2.22
CA GLU A 390 15.32 -34.29 3.13
C GLU A 390 15.29 -33.59 4.50
N TYR A 391 14.09 -33.34 5.04
CA TYR A 391 13.82 -32.61 6.30
C TYR A 391 14.13 -31.10 6.30
N ASP A 392 14.49 -30.51 5.16
CA ASP A 392 14.52 -29.05 5.04
C ASP A 392 13.15 -28.43 5.36
N LEU A 393 13.17 -27.23 5.94
CA LEU A 393 11.95 -26.48 6.25
C LEU A 393 11.56 -25.60 5.07
N ALA A 394 10.26 -25.52 4.80
CA ALA A 394 9.70 -24.69 3.76
C ALA A 394 8.70 -23.69 4.35
N MET A 395 8.82 -22.43 3.94
CA MET A 395 7.76 -21.42 4.07
C MET A 395 7.14 -21.23 2.68
N ILE A 396 5.81 -21.36 2.60
CA ILE A 396 5.09 -21.46 1.34
C ILE A 396 4.11 -20.31 1.24
N TYR A 397 4.38 -19.34 0.38
CA TYR A 397 3.34 -18.39 -0.02
C TYR A 397 2.48 -19.02 -1.10
N TYR A 398 1.17 -18.91 -0.96
CA TYR A 398 0.21 -19.46 -1.89
C TYR A 398 -1.00 -18.51 -1.97
N TYR A 399 -1.02 -17.71 -3.03
CA TYR A 399 -2.01 -16.64 -3.20
C TYR A 399 -2.51 -16.48 -4.63
N LYS A 400 -3.79 -16.12 -4.75
CA LYS A 400 -4.34 -15.52 -5.96
C LYS A 400 -3.74 -14.14 -6.13
N PHE A 401 -3.45 -13.77 -7.37
CA PHE A 401 -2.78 -12.53 -7.67
C PHE A 401 -3.48 -11.81 -8.83
N THR A 402 -3.85 -10.56 -8.61
CA THR A 402 -4.43 -9.69 -9.63
C THR A 402 -3.45 -8.61 -10.05
N LEU A 403 -3.35 -8.40 -11.37
CA LEU A 403 -2.52 -7.37 -11.99
C LEU A 403 -3.42 -6.25 -12.53
N SER A 404 -3.07 -5.01 -12.23
CA SER A 404 -3.83 -3.84 -12.64
C SER A 404 -2.90 -2.67 -12.93
N SER A 405 -3.49 -1.61 -13.48
CA SER A 405 -2.84 -0.32 -13.61
C SER A 405 -3.90 0.76 -13.70
N GLY A 406 -3.46 1.98 -13.44
CA GLY A 406 -4.17 3.22 -13.78
C GLY A 406 -3.22 4.19 -14.45
N ILE A 407 -3.78 5.27 -14.97
CA ILE A 407 -3.02 6.36 -15.58
C ILE A 407 -2.75 7.42 -14.51
N ASN A 408 -1.53 7.93 -14.45
CA ASN A 408 -1.23 9.16 -13.74
C ASN A 408 -1.87 10.32 -14.53
N PRO A 409 -2.84 11.07 -13.97
CA PRO A 409 -3.49 12.17 -14.69
C PRO A 409 -2.56 13.35 -15.01
N GLU A 410 -1.40 13.45 -14.34
CA GLU A 410 -0.47 14.58 -14.49
C GLU A 410 0.37 14.51 -15.76
N ASP A 411 0.88 13.31 -16.10
CA ASP A 411 1.84 13.11 -17.19
C ASP A 411 1.44 12.00 -18.19
N GLY A 412 0.27 11.37 -17.99
CA GLY A 412 -0.24 10.30 -18.86
C GLY A 412 0.51 8.96 -18.73
N SER A 413 1.49 8.85 -17.83
CA SER A 413 2.21 7.61 -17.58
C SER A 413 1.36 6.57 -16.82
N THR A 414 1.87 5.35 -16.71
CA THR A 414 1.18 4.24 -16.04
C THR A 414 1.68 4.07 -14.61
N ILE A 415 0.74 3.97 -13.65
CA ILE A 415 1.02 3.41 -12.33
C ILE A 415 0.60 1.94 -12.40
N GLU A 416 1.57 1.03 -12.30
CA GLU A 416 1.32 -0.40 -12.21
C GLU A 416 0.86 -0.78 -10.79
N ALA A 417 0.07 -1.83 -10.64
CA ALA A 417 -0.39 -2.26 -9.33
C ALA A 417 -0.72 -3.75 -9.27
N ALA A 418 -0.56 -4.32 -8.09
CA ALA A 418 -0.94 -5.70 -7.87
C ALA A 418 -1.65 -5.93 -6.52
N SER A 419 -2.38 -7.03 -6.42
CA SER A 419 -3.02 -7.43 -5.16
C SER A 419 -2.95 -8.93 -4.98
N ALA A 420 -2.40 -9.36 -3.84
CA ALA A 420 -2.37 -10.75 -3.41
C ALA A 420 -3.50 -11.05 -2.41
N PHE A 421 -4.14 -12.21 -2.56
CA PHE A 421 -4.99 -12.78 -1.53
C PHE A 421 -4.73 -14.28 -1.39
N GLY A 422 -4.35 -14.71 -0.19
CA GLY A 422 -4.11 -16.12 0.08
C GLY A 422 -3.55 -16.34 1.47
N GLY A 423 -2.47 -17.12 1.56
CA GLY A 423 -1.84 -17.36 2.83
C GLY A 423 -0.37 -17.74 2.76
N ILE A 424 0.22 -17.80 3.96
CA ILE A 424 1.60 -18.18 4.22
C ILE A 424 1.56 -19.46 5.06
N GLY A 425 1.92 -20.58 4.45
CA GLY A 425 2.00 -21.88 5.07
C GLY A 425 3.42 -22.28 5.44
N THR A 426 3.54 -23.39 6.17
CA THR A 426 4.82 -24.02 6.53
C THR A 426 4.79 -25.51 6.25
N ALA A 427 5.93 -26.11 5.89
CA ALA A 427 6.05 -27.54 5.67
C ALA A 427 7.46 -28.07 5.97
N THR A 428 7.57 -29.39 6.16
CA THR A 428 8.82 -30.14 6.11
C THR A 428 8.93 -30.81 4.74
N ILE A 429 10.06 -30.67 4.05
CA ILE A 429 10.29 -31.36 2.77
C ILE A 429 10.60 -32.83 2.99
N LEU A 430 9.80 -33.71 2.35
CA LEU A 430 10.04 -35.15 2.26
C LEU A 430 10.30 -35.58 0.81
N PRO A 431 10.81 -36.80 0.56
CA PRO A 431 11.05 -37.34 -0.78
C PRO A 431 9.79 -37.39 -1.68
#